data_AF-A0A1H5YFY1-F1
#
_entry.id   AF-A0A1H5YFY1-F1
#
_cell.length_a   1.000
_cell.length_b   1.000
_cell.length_c   1.000
_cell.angle_alpha   90.00
_cell.angle_beta   90.00
_cell.angle_gamma   90.00
#
_symmetry.space_group_name_H-M   'P 1'
#
loop_
_entity.id
_entity.type
_entity.pdbx_description
1 polymer ?
#
loop_
_entity_poly.entity_id
_entity_poly.type
_entity_poly.pdbx_seq_one_letter_code
_entity_poly.pdbx_strand_id
1 'polypeptide(L)'
;MTAYMDNGDTLNTKPNSSKFFEDLMPIEEIFRAKNESEEKEFKKELEKRMNFLQPVVDETNQKLYKLGYRLALDGISYDTYLFEFDLNLTLTRETQLEEVKIKPKKMFLKESTFYLAASFDDEPDFLIFKNPF
;
A
#
# COMPACT_ATOMS: atom_id res chain seq x y z
N MET A 1 10.19 11.82 5.74
CA MET A 1 11.46 11.14 5.44
C MET A 1 11.88 11.69 4.10
N THR A 2 13.15 12.04 3.93
CA THR A 2 13.67 12.59 2.69
C THR A 2 14.57 11.53 2.11
N ALA A 3 14.28 11.06 0.90
CA ALA A 3 15.18 10.15 0.19
C ALA A 3 16.07 11.00 -0.72
N TYR A 4 17.38 10.76 -0.64
CA TYR A 4 18.35 11.40 -1.51
C TYR A 4 18.59 10.49 -2.72
N MET A 5 18.48 11.03 -3.92
CA MET A 5 18.93 10.35 -5.13
C MET A 5 20.41 10.68 -5.39
N ASP A 6 21.11 9.78 -6.09
CA ASP A 6 22.56 9.85 -6.39
C ASP A 6 22.99 11.11 -7.17
N ASN A 7 22.01 11.88 -7.68
CA ASN A 7 22.18 13.12 -8.41
C ASN A 7 21.96 14.39 -7.55
N GLY A 8 21.73 14.26 -6.25
CA GLY A 8 21.52 15.39 -5.33
C GLY A 8 20.08 15.91 -5.26
N ASP A 9 19.14 15.28 -5.98
CA ASP A 9 17.73 15.60 -5.86
C ASP A 9 17.15 15.02 -4.55
N THR A 10 16.44 15.88 -3.80
CA THR A 10 15.71 15.49 -2.60
C THR A 10 14.27 15.14 -2.97
N LEU A 11 13.93 13.86 -2.89
CA LEU A 11 12.53 13.44 -3.00
C LEU A 11 11.88 13.57 -1.62
N ASN A 12 10.92 14.48 -1.50
CA ASN A 12 10.09 14.56 -0.30
C ASN A 12 9.13 13.37 -0.32
N THR A 13 9.43 12.32 0.44
CA THR A 13 8.66 11.06 0.41
C THR A 13 7.52 11.02 1.43
N LYS A 14 7.30 12.11 2.19
CA LYS A 14 6.12 12.23 3.06
C LYS A 14 4.97 12.86 2.27
N PRO A 15 3.83 12.17 2.10
CA PRO A 15 2.59 12.86 1.83
C PRO A 15 2.33 13.78 3.04
N ASN A 16 2.30 15.09 2.82
CA ASN A 16 2.28 16.09 3.89
C ASN A 16 1.04 16.05 4.83
N SER A 17 0.11 15.09 4.68
CA SER A 17 -1.19 15.13 5.37
C SER A 17 -1.92 13.79 5.57
N SER A 18 -1.29 12.64 5.32
CA SER A 18 -2.02 11.37 5.44
C SER A 18 -2.35 11.02 6.89
N LYS A 19 -3.60 10.64 7.15
CA LYS A 19 -4.10 10.15 8.45
C LYS A 19 -3.82 8.66 8.65
N PHE A 20 -3.54 7.92 7.57
CA PHE A 20 -3.32 6.47 7.59
C PHE A 20 -1.85 6.08 7.46
N PHE A 21 -1.01 7.00 7.00
CA PHE A 21 0.44 6.82 6.92
C PHE A 21 1.08 7.13 8.28
N GLU A 22 1.02 6.17 9.21
CA GLU A 22 1.85 6.29 10.41
C GLU A 22 3.33 6.13 10.06
N ASP A 23 4.17 6.88 10.77
CA ASP A 23 5.59 7.09 10.50
C ASP A 23 6.28 5.80 10.03
N LEU A 24 6.79 5.84 8.79
CA LEU A 24 7.77 4.89 8.29
C LEU A 24 8.97 4.94 9.24
N MET A 25 8.95 4.12 10.29
CA MET A 25 10.14 3.93 11.10
C MET A 25 11.25 3.47 10.15
N PRO A 26 12.40 4.15 10.13
CA PRO A 26 13.55 3.65 9.42
C PRO A 26 13.79 2.21 9.89
N ILE A 27 14.06 1.31 8.96
CA ILE A 27 14.58 -0.02 9.30
C ILE A 27 16.02 0.23 9.78
N GLU A 28 16.19 0.73 11.01
CA GLU A 28 17.51 0.97 11.59
C GLU A 28 18.28 -0.34 11.81
N GLU A 29 17.61 -1.49 11.70
CA GLU A 29 18.26 -2.79 11.74
C GLU A 29 17.77 -3.64 10.56
N ILE A 30 18.68 -3.91 9.63
CA ILE A 30 18.54 -5.04 8.69
C ILE A 30 18.47 -6.30 9.56
N PHE A 31 17.26 -6.69 9.96
CA PHE A 31 17.04 -7.86 10.78
C PHE A 31 17.56 -9.09 10.05
N ARG A 32 18.72 -9.60 10.49
CA ARG A 32 19.22 -10.90 10.04
C ARG A 32 18.64 -11.95 10.96
N ALA A 33 17.49 -12.51 10.57
CA ALA A 33 16.89 -13.64 11.27
C ALA A 33 17.93 -14.75 11.43
N LYS A 34 18.10 -15.28 12.65
CA LYS A 34 19.09 -16.34 12.94
C LYS A 34 18.49 -17.73 12.75
N ASN A 35 17.17 -17.83 12.65
CA ASN A 35 16.42 -19.05 12.42
C ASN A 35 15.05 -18.77 11.76
N GLU A 36 14.37 -19.82 11.30
CA GLU A 36 13.08 -19.72 10.62
C GLU A 36 11.95 -19.16 11.51
N SER A 37 12.03 -19.35 12.84
CA SER A 37 11.02 -18.85 13.78
C SER A 37 11.08 -17.32 13.88
N GLU A 38 12.29 -16.78 14.05
CA GLU A 38 12.57 -15.35 14.07
C GLU A 38 12.19 -14.70 12.73
N GLU A 39 12.43 -15.37 11.60
CA GLU A 39 12.02 -14.87 10.29
C GLU A 39 10.50 -14.76 10.15
N LYS A 40 9.76 -15.76 10.65
CA LYS A 40 8.29 -15.76 10.64
C LYS A 40 7.70 -14.66 11.51
N GLU A 41 8.26 -14.46 12.71
CA GLU A 41 7.84 -13.37 13.60
C GLU A 41 8.13 -12.01 12.98
N PHE A 42 9.33 -11.83 12.41
CA PHE A 42 9.70 -10.59 11.74
C PHE A 42 8.80 -10.29 10.54
N LYS A 43 8.48 -11.29 9.71
CA LYS A 43 7.52 -11.15 8.60
C LYS A 43 6.14 -10.70 9.10
N LYS A 44 5.64 -11.25 10.21
CA LYS A 44 4.37 -10.80 10.81
C LYS A 44 4.43 -9.37 11.31
N GLU A 45 5.53 -8.95 11.93
CA GLU A 45 5.72 -7.56 12.36
C GLU A 45 5.79 -6.58 11.19
N LEU A 46 6.39 -6.99 10.07
CA LEU A 46 6.36 -6.20 8.83
C LEU A 46 4.95 -6.10 8.23
N GLU A 47 4.16 -7.17 8.29
CA GLU A 47 2.78 -7.17 7.77
C GLU A 47 1.84 -6.29 8.59
N LYS A 48 2.07 -6.12 9.88
CA LYS A 48 1.33 -5.17 10.73
C LYS A 48 1.56 -3.70 10.33
N ARG A 49 2.66 -3.40 9.64
CA ARG A 49 2.94 -2.06 9.11
C ARG A 49 2.19 -1.82 7.81
N MET A 50 2.03 -0.55 7.45
CA MET A 50 1.46 -0.20 6.15
C MET A 50 2.40 -0.63 5.02
N ASN A 51 1.94 -1.60 4.25
CA ASN A 51 2.54 -2.08 3.02
C ASN A 51 1.82 -1.46 1.83
N PHE A 52 2.49 -1.41 0.68
CA PHE A 52 1.91 -0.80 -0.51
C PHE A 52 2.10 -1.67 -1.74
N LEU A 53 1.09 -1.71 -2.58
CA LEU A 53 1.23 -2.20 -3.94
C LEU A 53 1.86 -1.16 -4.84
N GLN A 54 2.28 -1.61 -6.03
CA GLN A 54 2.69 -0.71 -7.10
C GLN A 54 1.55 0.29 -7.42
N PRO A 55 1.83 1.60 -7.49
CA PRO A 55 0.84 2.59 -7.88
C PRO A 55 0.31 2.35 -9.30
N VAL A 56 -0.93 2.76 -9.56
CA VAL A 56 -1.55 2.79 -10.88
C VAL A 56 -1.87 4.22 -11.29
N VAL A 57 -1.68 4.54 -12.56
CA VAL A 57 -1.93 5.87 -13.12
C VAL A 57 -3.29 5.86 -13.81
N ASP A 58 -4.12 6.85 -13.50
CA ASP A 58 -5.29 7.22 -14.28
C ASP A 58 -4.90 8.36 -15.22
N GLU A 59 -4.57 8.01 -16.47
CA GLU A 59 -4.19 8.99 -17.48
C GLU A 59 -5.36 9.89 -17.88
N THR A 60 -6.61 9.44 -17.75
CA THR A 60 -7.77 10.25 -18.15
C THR A 60 -8.00 11.37 -17.15
N ASN A 61 -7.95 11.04 -15.87
CA ASN A 61 -8.18 12.00 -14.78
C ASN A 61 -6.89 12.67 -14.29
N GLN A 62 -5.74 12.30 -14.85
CA GLN A 62 -4.41 12.78 -14.46
C GLN A 62 -4.18 12.58 -12.95
N LYS A 63 -4.45 11.36 -12.48
CA LYS A 63 -4.32 10.95 -11.07
C LYS A 63 -3.39 9.76 -10.92
N LEU A 64 -2.80 9.63 -9.74
CA LEU A 64 -2.05 8.46 -9.31
C LEU A 64 -2.76 7.84 -8.12
N TYR A 65 -3.01 6.54 -8.17
CA TYR A 65 -3.62 5.79 -7.09
C TYR A 65 -2.64 4.81 -6.49
N LYS A 66 -2.55 4.78 -5.16
CA LYS A 66 -1.72 3.84 -4.42
C LYS A 66 -2.59 3.07 -3.44
N LEU A 67 -2.46 1.76 -3.43
CA LEU A 67 -3.19 0.91 -2.50
C LEU A 67 -2.26 0.49 -1.37
N GLY A 68 -2.63 0.88 -0.15
CA GLY A 68 -1.96 0.48 1.07
C GLY A 68 -2.75 -0.61 1.79
N TYR A 69 -2.04 -1.49 2.50
CA TYR A 69 -2.66 -2.54 3.29
C TYR A 69 -1.80 -2.89 4.51
N ARG A 70 -2.43 -3.34 5.59
CA ARG A 70 -1.73 -3.87 6.77
C ARG A 70 -2.54 -4.98 7.42
N LEU A 71 -1.87 -5.88 8.12
CA LEU A 71 -2.53 -6.90 8.93
C LEU A 71 -3.35 -6.22 10.03
N ALA A 72 -4.63 -6.58 10.11
CA ALA A 72 -5.55 -6.06 11.11
C ALA A 72 -5.24 -6.63 12.51
N LEU A 73 -5.85 -6.04 13.53
CA LEU A 73 -5.64 -6.43 14.93
C LEU A 73 -6.07 -7.88 15.23
N ASP A 74 -6.97 -8.45 14.43
CA ASP A 74 -7.38 -9.85 14.55
C ASP A 74 -6.27 -10.83 14.11
N GLY A 75 -5.21 -10.33 13.47
CA GLY A 75 -4.08 -11.12 12.99
C GLY A 75 -4.40 -12.04 11.80
N ILE A 76 -5.58 -11.88 11.18
CA ILE A 76 -6.08 -12.74 10.10
C ILE A 76 -6.47 -11.89 8.89
N SER A 77 -7.25 -10.83 9.11
CA SER A 77 -7.73 -9.94 8.05
C SER A 77 -6.75 -8.80 7.78
N TYR A 78 -6.99 -8.09 6.69
CA TYR A 78 -6.20 -6.93 6.29
C TYR A 78 -7.07 -5.68 6.25
N ASP A 79 -6.56 -4.59 6.80
CA ASP A 79 -7.12 -3.28 6.55
C ASP A 79 -6.51 -2.71 5.28
N THR A 80 -7.37 -2.34 4.33
CA THR A 80 -6.98 -1.85 3.02
C THR A 80 -7.38 -0.39 2.84
N TYR A 81 -6.50 0.40 2.20
CA TYR A 81 -6.65 1.83 2.03
C TYR A 81 -6.32 2.23 0.59
N LEU A 82 -7.08 3.16 0.04
CA LEU A 82 -6.81 3.77 -1.26
C LEU A 82 -6.39 5.22 -1.07
N PHE A 83 -5.22 5.56 -1.62
CA PHE A 83 -4.66 6.91 -1.61
C PHE A 83 -4.70 7.47 -3.03
N GLU A 84 -5.27 8.65 -3.20
CA GLU A 84 -5.29 9.41 -4.44
C GLU A 84 -4.29 10.55 -4.37
N PHE A 85 -3.48 10.68 -5.42
CA PHE A 85 -2.54 11.76 -5.60
C PHE A 85 -2.80 12.48 -6.92
N ASP A 86 -2.47 13.76 -6.96
CA ASP A 86 -2.28 14.45 -8.24
C ASP A 86 -0.91 14.09 -8.87
N LEU A 87 -0.66 14.59 -10.09
CA LEU A 87 0.60 14.32 -10.80
C LEU A 87 1.84 14.94 -10.14
N ASN A 88 1.65 15.91 -9.24
CA ASN A 88 2.73 16.48 -8.44
C ASN A 88 3.00 15.65 -7.18
N LEU A 89 2.41 14.45 -7.08
CA LEU A 89 2.50 13.54 -5.94
C LEU A 89 1.95 14.15 -4.65
N THR A 90 1.04 15.11 -4.76
CA THR A 90 0.32 15.65 -3.61
C THR A 90 -0.86 14.75 -3.31
N LEU A 91 -0.96 14.26 -2.07
CA LEU A 91 -2.10 13.48 -1.62
C LEU A 91 -3.36 14.38 -1.65
N THR A 92 -4.32 14.03 -2.50
CA THR A 92 -5.58 14.76 -2.64
C THR A 92 -6.68 14.14 -1.79
N ARG A 93 -6.74 12.81 -1.72
CA ARG A 93 -7.74 12.05 -0.97
C ARG A 93 -7.17 10.73 -0.47
N GLU A 94 -7.79 10.21 0.59
CA GLU A 94 -7.52 8.86 1.11
C GLU A 94 -8.80 8.29 1.72
N THR A 95 -9.01 6.99 1.57
CA THR A 95 -10.16 6.28 2.14
C THR A 95 -9.79 4.87 2.56
N GLN A 96 -10.47 4.36 3.58
CA GLN A 96 -10.40 2.95 3.95
C GLN A 96 -11.42 2.16 3.13
N LEU A 97 -11.01 1.02 2.59
CA LEU A 97 -11.88 0.09 1.89
C LEU A 97 -12.38 -0.97 2.89
N GLU A 98 -13.45 -0.66 3.61
CA GLU A 98 -13.94 -1.48 4.74
C GLU A 98 -14.32 -2.92 4.31
N GLU A 99 -14.83 -3.08 3.10
CA GLU A 99 -15.25 -4.38 2.54
C GLU A 99 -14.06 -5.23 2.04
N VAL A 100 -12.86 -4.63 1.90
CA VAL A 100 -11.67 -5.31 1.38
C VAL A 100 -10.81 -5.79 2.55
N LYS A 101 -11.11 -6.99 3.03
CA LYS A 101 -10.46 -7.62 4.21
C LYS A 101 -9.38 -8.66 3.89
N ILE A 102 -9.06 -8.83 2.61
CA ILE A 102 -8.10 -9.83 2.12
C ILE A 102 -6.76 -9.19 1.78
N LYS A 103 -5.68 -9.99 1.80
CA LYS A 103 -4.34 -9.52 1.43
C LYS A 103 -4.28 -9.23 -0.07
N PRO A 104 -4.09 -7.97 -0.49
CA PRO A 104 -4.03 -7.65 -1.91
C PRO A 104 -2.66 -8.03 -2.49
N LYS A 105 -2.66 -8.53 -3.74
CA LYS A 105 -1.43 -8.88 -4.48
C LYS A 105 -1.12 -7.92 -5.60
N LYS A 106 -2.16 -7.50 -6.33
CA LYS A 106 -2.01 -6.58 -7.47
C LYS A 106 -3.27 -5.74 -7.65
N MET A 107 -3.08 -4.49 -8.04
CA MET A 107 -4.14 -3.56 -8.39
C MET A 107 -4.00 -3.17 -9.87
N PHE A 108 -5.13 -3.02 -10.55
CA PHE A 108 -5.21 -2.50 -11.91
C PHE A 108 -6.33 -1.48 -11.99
N LEU A 109 -6.22 -0.58 -12.96
CA LEU A 109 -7.24 0.41 -13.26
C LEU A 109 -7.64 0.26 -14.73
N LYS A 110 -8.95 0.20 -14.99
CA LYS A 110 -9.50 0.26 -16.35
C LYS A 110 -10.81 1.04 -16.29
N GLU A 111 -10.97 2.04 -17.15
CA GLU A 111 -12.20 2.84 -17.23
C GLU A 111 -12.67 3.36 -15.86
N SER A 112 -11.73 3.91 -15.06
CA SER A 112 -11.96 4.38 -13.69
C SER A 112 -12.52 3.33 -12.71
N THR A 113 -12.39 2.04 -13.04
CA THR A 113 -12.75 0.90 -12.19
C THR A 113 -11.49 0.20 -11.69
N PHE A 114 -11.40 -0.01 -10.38
CA PHE A 114 -10.28 -0.72 -9.77
C PHE A 114 -10.54 -2.22 -9.74
N TYR A 115 -9.51 -2.98 -10.10
CA TYR A 115 -9.48 -4.43 -10.03
C TYR A 115 -8.38 -4.84 -9.08
N LEU A 116 -8.73 -5.64 -8.08
CA LEU A 116 -7.82 -6.13 -7.07
C LEU A 116 -7.74 -7.65 -7.16
N ALA A 117 -6.55 -8.18 -7.36
CA ALA A 117 -6.28 -9.61 -7.30
C ALA A 117 -5.75 -9.98 -5.91
N ALA A 118 -6.31 -11.01 -5.29
CA ALA A 118 -5.95 -11.44 -3.93
C ALA A 118 -5.35 -12.86 -3.83
N SER A 119 -5.65 -13.77 -4.77
CA SER A 119 -5.06 -15.11 -4.84
C SER A 119 -4.77 -15.52 -6.29
N PHE A 120 -3.72 -16.33 -6.49
CA PHE A 120 -3.44 -17.03 -7.75
C PHE A 120 -3.26 -18.54 -7.55
N ASP A 121 -3.33 -19.03 -6.30
CA ASP A 121 -2.86 -20.37 -5.96
C ASP A 121 -3.94 -21.46 -6.15
N ASP A 122 -5.24 -21.14 -6.01
CA ASP A 122 -6.33 -22.13 -6.18
C ASP A 122 -7.51 -21.61 -7.04
N GLU A 123 -8.01 -20.39 -6.79
CA GLU A 123 -8.95 -19.66 -7.66
C GLU A 123 -8.66 -18.15 -7.56
N PRO A 124 -8.71 -17.38 -8.66
CA PRO A 124 -8.42 -15.97 -8.60
C PRO A 124 -9.60 -15.20 -7.97
N ASP A 125 -9.46 -14.88 -6.68
CA ASP A 125 -10.34 -13.92 -6.03
C ASP A 125 -10.07 -12.53 -6.60
N PHE A 126 -11.03 -12.07 -7.41
CA PHE A 126 -11.09 -10.73 -7.97
C PHE A 126 -12.10 -9.91 -7.17
N LEU A 127 -11.60 -8.87 -6.49
CA LEU A 127 -12.47 -7.82 -5.98
C LEU A 127 -12.51 -6.68 -6.99
N ILE A 128 -13.72 -6.31 -7.37
CA ILE A 128 -13.98 -5.18 -8.26
C ILE A 128 -14.68 -4.13 -7.42
N PHE A 129 -14.10 -2.94 -7.38
CA PHE A 129 -14.77 -1.79 -6.78
C PHE A 129 -14.63 -0.58 -7.71
N LYS A 130 -15.71 0.19 -7.82
CA LYS A 130 -15.65 1.48 -8.50
C LYS A 130 -14.83 2.44 -7.67
N ASN A 131 -14.21 3.42 -8.33
CA ASN A 131 -13.58 4.52 -7.62
C ASN A 131 -14.57 5.09 -6.58
N PRO A 132 -14.26 5.04 -5.28
CA PRO A 132 -15.19 5.49 -4.23
C PRO A 132 -15.28 7.03 -4.13
N PHE A 133 -14.68 7.77 -5.07
CA PHE A 133 -14.48 9.21 -5.05
C PHE A 133 -15.22 9.98 -6.14
#